data_AF-A0A7W1QGU0-F1
#
_entry.id   AF-A0A7W1QGU0-F1
#
_cell.length_a   1.000
_cell.length_b   1.000
_cell.length_c   1.000
_cell.angle_alpha   90.00
_cell.angle_beta   90.00
_cell.angle_gamma   90.00
#
_symmetry.space_group_name_H-M   'P 1'
#
loop_
_entity.id
_entity.type
_entity.pdbx_description
1 polymer ?
#
loop_
_entity_poly.entity_id
_entity_poly.type
_entity_poly.pdbx_seq_one_letter_code
_entity_poly.pdbx_strand_id
1 'polypeptide(L)' 'MMLDNLTYNKVKLLYKLSDLCWFIEKHAATDATAGGDAECAESLLALKRDLQKHIEKIQKGLCLLTQ' A
#
# COMPACT_ATOMS: atom_id res chain seq x y z
N MET A 1 13.75 -9.53 -24.34
CA MET A 1 14.30 -8.86 -23.15
C MET A 1 13.36 -7.72 -22.78
N MET A 2 12.52 -7.88 -21.75
CA MET A 2 11.96 -6.68 -21.11
C MET A 2 13.16 -5.94 -20.54
N LEU A 3 13.39 -4.72 -20.99
CA LEU A 3 14.37 -3.83 -20.37
C LEU A 3 13.94 -3.68 -18.90
N ASP A 4 14.66 -4.33 -18.00
CA ASP A 4 14.51 -4.22 -16.55
C ASP A 4 14.91 -2.79 -16.15
N ASN A 5 14.02 -1.83 -16.39
CA ASN A 5 14.16 -0.52 -15.80
C ASN A 5 13.72 -0.66 -14.34
N LEU A 6 14.67 -1.10 -13.53
CA LEU A 6 14.53 -1.36 -12.09
C LEU A 6 13.84 -0.18 -11.39
N THR A 7 14.14 1.05 -11.80
CA THR A 7 13.51 2.27 -11.28
C THR A 7 12.05 2.37 -11.69
N TYR A 8 11.73 2.19 -12.97
CA TYR A 8 10.33 2.18 -13.44
C TYR A 8 9.50 1.10 -12.75
N ASN A 9 10.04 -0.11 -12.60
CA ASN A 9 9.36 -1.21 -11.91
C ASN A 9 9.11 -0.88 -10.43
N LYS A 10 10.08 -0.26 -9.75
CA LYS A 10 9.92 0.22 -8.36
C LYS A 10 8.84 1.31 -8.24
N VAL A 11 8.81 2.29 -9.15
CA VAL A 11 7.80 3.36 -9.14
C VAL A 11 6.41 2.80 -9.44
N LYS A 12 6.29 1.88 -10.41
CA LYS A 12 5.03 1.20 -10.73
C LYS A 12 4.52 0.36 -9.55
N LEU A 13 5.42 -0.34 -8.87
CA LEU A 13 5.09 -1.09 -7.65
C LEU A 13 4.64 -0.14 -6.54
N LEU A 14 5.37 0.95 -6.31
CA LEU A 14 5.02 1.98 -5.34
C LEU A 14 3.61 2.53 -5.59
N TYR A 15 3.28 2.88 -6.84
CA TYR A 15 1.94 3.36 -7.20
C TYR A 15 0.85 2.34 -6.84
N LYS A 16 1.02 1.07 -7.22
CA LYS A 16 0.03 0.02 -6.93
C LYS A 16 -0.17 -0.20 -5.43
N LEU A 17 0.91 -0.19 -4.65
CA LEU A 17 0.82 -0.36 -3.20
C LEU A 17 0.13 0.84 -2.54
N SER A 18 0.45 2.07 -2.99
CA SER A 18 -0.19 3.29 -2.51
C SER A 18 -1.69 3.33 -2.83
N ASP A 19 -2.08 2.92 -4.04
CA ASP A 19 -3.48 2.84 -4.46
C ASP A 19 -4.27 1.85 -3.61
N LEU A 20 -3.73 0.64 -3.39
CA LEU A 20 -4.35 -0.35 -2.51
C LEU A 20 -4.46 0.14 -1.07
N CYS A 21 -3.40 0.76 -0.53
CA CYS A 21 -3.40 1.33 0.81
C CYS A 21 -4.46 2.43 0.95
N TRP A 22 -4.63 3.27 -0.07
CA TRP A 22 -5.65 4.30 -0.12
C TRP A 22 -7.06 3.71 -0.17
N PHE A 23 -7.28 2.69 -1.01
CA PHE A 23 -8.56 1.98 -1.11
C PHE A 23 -8.98 1.37 0.24
N ILE A 24 -8.04 0.72 0.94
CA ILE A 24 -8.32 0.15 2.27
C ILE A 24 -8.71 1.25 3.26
N GLU A 25 -8.02 2.39 3.25
CA GLU A 25 -8.29 3.50 4.15
C GLU A 25 -9.63 4.19 3.87
N LYS A 26 -10.00 4.38 2.61
CA LYS A 26 -11.18 5.17 2.23
C LYS A 26 -12.46 4.35 2.09
N HIS A 27 -12.34 3.06 1.79
CA HIS A 27 -13.48 2.22 1.43
C HIS A 27 -13.50 0.94 2.26
N ALA A 28 -12.55 0.03 2.06
CA ALA A 28 -12.69 -1.35 2.53
C ALA A 28 -12.89 -1.46 4.05
N ALA A 29 -12.14 -0.70 4.86
CA ALA A 29 -12.27 -0.76 6.31
C ALA A 29 -13.62 -0.19 6.80
N THR A 30 -14.10 0.88 6.14
CA THR A 30 -15.41 1.49 6.44
C THR A 30 -16.54 0.52 6.08
N ASP A 31 -16.46 -0.12 4.92
CA ASP A 31 -17.46 -1.07 4.45
C ASP A 31 -17.52 -2.31 5.35
N ALA A 32 -16.37 -2.85 5.77
CA ALA A 32 -16.30 -3.96 6.72
C ALA A 32 -16.92 -3.61 8.08
N THR A 33 -16.63 -2.39 8.57
CA THR A 33 -17.22 -1.89 9.83
C THR A 33 -18.74 -1.71 9.69
N ALA A 34 -19.20 -1.12 8.59
CA ALA A 34 -20.62 -0.91 8.31
C ALA A 34 -21.38 -2.22 8.11
N GLY A 35 -20.73 -3.24 7.58
CA GLY A 35 -21.25 -4.61 7.44
C GLY A 35 -21.25 -5.42 8.73
N GLY A 36 -20.69 -4.90 9.82
CA GLY A 36 -20.60 -5.59 11.11
C GLY A 36 -19.51 -6.68 11.18
N ASP A 37 -18.60 -6.71 10.22
CA ASP A 37 -17.50 -7.68 10.16
C ASP A 37 -16.22 -7.08 10.78
N ALA A 38 -16.12 -7.21 12.10
CA ALA A 38 -15.00 -6.68 12.87
C ALA A 38 -13.67 -7.39 12.55
N GLU A 39 -13.69 -8.69 12.28
CA GLU A 39 -12.47 -9.47 11.97
C GLU A 39 -11.89 -9.05 10.61
N CYS A 40 -12.77 -8.82 9.62
CA CYS A 40 -12.37 -8.28 8.33
C CYS A 40 -11.82 -6.85 8.47
N ALA A 41 -12.47 -5.98 9.25
CA ALA A 41 -11.99 -4.63 9.50
C ALA A 41 -10.59 -4.61 10.15
N GLU A 42 -10.35 -5.47 11.15
CA GLU A 42 -9.04 -5.62 11.78
C GLU A 42 -7.98 -6.14 10.81
N SER A 43 -8.32 -7.15 10.01
CA SER A 43 -7.44 -7.71 8.99
C SER A 43 -7.03 -6.67 7.94
N LEU A 44 -7.98 -5.84 7.50
CA LEU A 44 -7.74 -4.73 6.58
C LEU A 44 -6.82 -3.66 7.18
N LEU A 45 -7.03 -3.30 8.46
CA LEU A 45 -6.15 -2.36 9.15
C LEU A 45 -4.73 -2.92 9.35
N ALA A 46 -4.60 -4.21 9.64
CA ALA A 46 -3.30 -4.88 9.73
C ALA A 46 -2.59 -4.88 8.36
N LEU A 47 -3.30 -5.22 7.29
CA LEU A 47 -2.79 -5.19 5.93
C LEU A 47 -2.34 -3.78 5.53
N LYS A 48 -3.14 -2.75 5.84
CA LYS A 48 -2.77 -1.35 5.60
C LYS A 48 -1.45 -0.99 6.27
N ARG A 49 -1.27 -1.34 7.54
CA ARG A 49 -0.03 -1.06 8.28
C ARG A 49 1.18 -1.75 7.65
N ASP A 50 1.00 -2.96 7.13
CA ASP A 50 2.08 -3.68 6.46
C ASP A 50 2.42 -3.06 5.09
N LEU A 51 1.41 -2.70 4.30
CA LEU A 51 1.59 -1.97 3.04
C LEU A 51 2.34 -0.65 3.24
N GLN A 52 2.01 0.11 4.28
CA GLN A 52 2.71 1.37 4.60
C GLN A 52 4.21 1.16 4.85
N LYS A 53 4.61 0.10 5.58
CA LYS A 53 6.03 -0.24 5.79
C LYS A 53 6.73 -0.53 4.47
N HIS A 54 6.07 -1.24 3.56
CA HIS A 54 6.63 -1.56 2.24
C HIS A 54 6.73 -0.33 1.35
N ILE A 55 5.72 0.54 1.35
CA ILE A 55 5.71 1.83 0.65
C ILE A 55 6.88 2.69 1.10
N GLU A 56 7.06 2.88 2.41
CA GLU A 56 8.17 3.66 2.97
C GLU A 56 9.53 3.09 2.56
N LYS A 57 9.69 1.76 2.59
CA LYS A 57 10.93 1.10 2.18
C LYS A 57 11.26 1.36 0.71
N ILE A 58 10.25 1.32 -0.17
CA ILE A 58 10.44 1.60 -1.59
C ILE A 58 10.72 3.09 -1.83
N GLN A 59 10.01 3.99 -1.14
CA GLN A 59 10.23 5.44 -1.22
C GLN A 59 11.66 5.84 -0.80
N LYS A 60 12.17 5.27 0.29
CA LYS A 60 13.57 5.44 0.72
C LYS A 60 14.54 4.93 -0.34
N GLY A 61 14.26 3.76 -0.93
CA GLY A 61 15.07 3.18 -2.01
C GLY A 61 15.00 3.91 -3.36
N LEU A 62 14.07 4.87 -3.51
CA LEU A 62 13.91 5.75 -4.66
C LEU A 62 14.32 7.21 -4.35
N CYS A 63 14.81 7.51 -3.14
CA CYS A 63 15.14 8.85 -2.67
C CYS A 63 13.96 9.85 -2.71
N LEU A 64 12.72 9.38 -2.61
CA LEU A 64 11.50 10.22 -2.61
C LEU A 64 11.14 10.77 -1.22
N LEU A 65 11.74 10.21 -0.16
CA LEU A 65 11.75 10.77 1.18
C LEU A 65 13.17 11.31 1.40
N THR A 66 13.35 12.62 1.44
CA THR A 66 14.60 13.24 1.91
C THR A 66 14.84 12.86 3.36
N GLN A 67 16.11 12.66 3.72
CA GLN A 67 16.58 12.38 5.09
C GLN A 67 16.00 13.37 6.11
#